data_AF-A0A975RCK0-F1
#
_entry.id   AF-A0A975RCK0-F1
#
_cell.length_a   1.000
_cell.length_b   1.000
_cell.length_c   1.000
_cell.angle_alpha   90.00
_cell.angle_beta   90.00
_cell.angle_gamma   90.00
#
_symmetry.space_group_name_H-M   'P 1'
#
loop_
_entity.id
_entity.type
_entity.pdbx_description
1 polymer ?
#
loop_
_entity_poly.entity_id
_entity_poly.type
_entity_poly.pdbx_seq_one_letter_code
_entity_poly.pdbx_strand_id
1 'polypeptide(L)'
;MLERESAKDPLQTAVHRRLTELTRSVENAGDERAIELARGEIPALAEALRAVLAGHGSDARGRCPRCRRGFFRRRVTPCRAYLAAQLALGEPVPATTPRRRHRRAAV
;
A
#
# COMPACT_ATOMS: atom_id res chain seq x y z
N MET A 1 17.54 25.74 25.05
CA MET A 1 17.43 24.27 24.92
C MET A 1 15.98 23.98 24.60
N LEU A 2 15.57 24.16 23.34
CA LEU A 2 14.16 24.21 22.93
C LEU A 2 13.81 22.94 22.13
N GLU A 3 12.93 22.12 22.71
CA GLU A 3 11.72 21.58 22.07
C GLU A 3 11.97 20.87 20.73
N ARG A 4 12.90 19.92 20.73
CA ARG A 4 13.15 19.01 19.60
C ARG A 4 12.45 17.66 19.80
N GLU A 5 11.34 17.64 20.53
CA GLU A 5 10.45 16.50 20.66
C GLU A 5 9.49 16.45 19.46
N SER A 6 10.01 15.90 18.37
CA SER A 6 9.29 15.13 17.34
C SER A 6 7.79 15.45 17.20
N ALA A 7 7.49 16.59 16.56
CA ALA A 7 6.21 16.88 15.94
C ALA A 7 5.91 15.81 14.87
N LYS A 8 5.36 14.66 15.28
CA LYS A 8 4.70 13.74 14.34
C LYS A 8 3.61 14.55 13.65
N ASP A 9 3.69 14.60 12.33
CA ASP A 9 2.79 15.33 11.44
C ASP A 9 1.33 15.19 11.92
N PRO A 10 0.62 16.31 12.21
CA PRO A 10 -0.76 16.27 12.72
C PRO A 10 -1.69 15.51 11.77
N LEU A 11 -1.44 15.54 10.46
CA LEU A 11 -2.19 14.75 9.49
C LEU A 11 -1.94 13.25 9.67
N GLN A 12 -0.68 12.85 9.79
CA GLN A 12 -0.29 11.46 10.04
C GLN A 12 -0.94 10.93 11.33
N THR A 13 -0.92 11.73 12.40
CA THR A 13 -1.55 11.38 13.68
C THR A 13 -3.05 11.20 13.54
N ALA A 14 -3.74 12.12 12.87
CA ALA A 14 -5.18 12.04 12.65
C ALA A 14 -5.58 10.80 11.84
N VAL A 15 -4.82 10.46 10.79
CA VAL A 15 -5.05 9.27 9.96
C VAL A 15 -4.87 8.00 10.80
N HIS A 16 -3.76 7.87 11.54
CA HIS A 16 -3.53 6.69 12.39
C HIS A 16 -4.59 6.53 13.49
N ARG A 17 -5.06 7.64 14.06
CA ARG A 17 -6.15 7.63 15.04
C ARG A 17 -7.43 7.09 14.42
N ARG A 18 -7.86 7.59 13.25
CA ARG A 18 -9.07 7.11 12.57
C ARG A 18 -8.98 5.61 12.24
N LEU A 19 -7.83 5.14 11.76
CA LEU A 19 -7.63 3.72 11.48
C LEU A 19 -7.75 2.87 12.76
N THR A 20 -7.20 3.35 13.87
CA THR A 20 -7.30 2.68 15.18
C THR A 20 -8.75 2.63 15.69
N GLU A 21 -9.48 3.74 15.55
CA GLU A 21 -10.89 3.82 15.94
C GLU A 21 -11.75 2.83 15.16
N LEU A 22 -11.53 2.72 13.84
CA LEU A 22 -12.25 1.75 12.99
C LEU A 22 -12.06 0.32 13.45
N THR A 23 -10.83 -0.08 13.75
CA THR A 23 -10.53 -1.42 14.26
C THR A 23 -11.23 -1.69 15.59
N ARG A 24 -11.13 -0.75 16.54
CA ARG A 24 -11.78 -0.88 17.85
C ARG A 24 -13.30 -0.92 17.75
N SER A 25 -13.90 -0.17 16.83
CA SER A 25 -15.36 -0.13 16.66
C SER A 25 -15.92 -1.47 16.23
N VAL A 26 -15.18 -2.23 15.39
CA VAL A 26 -15.59 -3.58 14.98
C VAL A 26 -15.35 -4.59 16.11
N GLU A 27 -14.21 -4.51 16.80
CA GLU A 27 -13.88 -5.42 17.92
C GLU A 27 -14.88 -5.35 19.09
N ASN A 28 -15.46 -4.18 19.35
CA ASN A 28 -16.39 -3.95 20.46
C ASN A 28 -17.87 -4.01 20.04
N ALA A 29 -18.16 -4.21 18.75
CA ALA A 29 -19.53 -4.29 18.25
C ALA A 29 -20.09 -5.71 18.37
N GLY A 30 -21.38 -5.83 18.71
CA GLY A 30 -22.10 -7.08 18.50
C GLY A 30 -22.28 -7.38 16.99
N ASP A 31 -22.52 -8.63 16.64
CA ASP A 31 -22.49 -9.15 15.26
C ASP A 31 -23.29 -8.31 14.25
N GLU A 32 -24.53 -7.94 14.58
CA GLU A 32 -25.38 -7.14 13.69
C GLU A 32 -24.80 -5.73 13.44
N ARG A 33 -24.28 -5.11 14.50
CA ARG A 33 -23.65 -3.80 14.41
C ARG A 33 -22.32 -3.86 13.65
N ALA A 34 -21.57 -4.95 13.80
CA ALA A 34 -20.34 -5.17 13.05
C ALA A 34 -20.60 -5.28 11.54
N ILE A 35 -21.69 -5.94 11.13
CA ILE A 35 -22.10 -6.05 9.71
C ILE A 35 -22.44 -4.67 9.12
N GLU A 36 -23.20 -3.86 9.85
CA GLU A 36 -23.53 -2.49 9.42
C GLU A 36 -22.28 -1.64 9.25
N LEU A 37 -21.37 -1.69 10.23
CA LEU A 37 -20.10 -0.99 10.18
C LEU A 37 -19.26 -1.45 8.98
N ALA A 38 -19.16 -2.76 8.75
CA ALA A 38 -18.42 -3.32 7.63
C ALA A 38 -18.97 -2.84 6.27
N ARG A 39 -20.30 -2.79 6.11
CA ARG A 39 -20.95 -2.32 4.87
C ARG A 39 -20.64 -0.86 4.55
N GLY A 40 -20.49 -0.01 5.55
CA GLY A 40 -20.14 1.40 5.37
C GLY A 40 -18.63 1.63 5.23
N GLU A 41 -17.83 1.05 6.11
CA GLU A 41 -16.42 1.40 6.27
C GLU A 41 -15.50 0.66 5.27
N ILE A 42 -15.83 -0.57 4.85
CA ILE A 42 -15.00 -1.31 3.87
C ILE A 42 -14.95 -0.58 2.51
N PRO A 43 -16.08 -0.14 1.90
CA PRO A 43 -16.03 0.62 0.66
C PRO A 43 -15.24 1.92 0.80
N ALA A 44 -15.39 2.64 1.92
CA ALA A 44 -14.65 3.87 2.18
C ALA A 44 -13.14 3.63 2.27
N LEU A 45 -12.71 2.56 2.96
CA LEU A 45 -11.31 2.16 3.02
C LEU A 45 -10.76 1.74 1.66
N ALA A 46 -11.56 1.04 0.84
CA ALA A 46 -11.17 0.66 -0.51
C ALA A 46 -10.95 1.89 -1.40
N GLU A 47 -11.84 2.89 -1.33
CA GLU A 47 -11.68 4.16 -2.06
C GLU A 47 -10.47 4.96 -1.57
N ALA A 48 -10.26 5.07 -0.26
CA ALA A 48 -9.08 5.73 0.29
C ALA A 48 -7.78 5.07 -0.19
N LEU A 49 -7.73 3.72 -0.19
CA LEU A 49 -6.58 2.98 -0.70
C LEU A 49 -6.37 3.20 -2.21
N ARG A 50 -7.44 3.18 -3.01
CA ARG A 50 -7.38 3.51 -4.46
C ARG A 50 -6.83 4.91 -4.68
N ALA A 51 -7.28 5.90 -3.92
CA ALA A 51 -6.82 7.29 -4.03
C ALA A 51 -5.32 7.42 -3.72
N VAL A 52 -4.83 6.74 -2.68
CA VAL A 52 -3.40 6.71 -2.34
C VAL A 52 -2.59 6.02 -3.45
N LEU A 53 -3.10 4.91 -3.99
CA LEU A 53 -2.42 4.13 -5.04
C LEU A 53 -2.48 4.77 -6.43
N ALA A 54 -3.42 5.70 -6.69
CA ALA A 54 -3.54 6.39 -7.99
C ALA A 54 -2.22 7.08 -8.40
N GLY A 55 -1.48 7.62 -7.44
CA GLY A 55 -0.16 8.22 -7.67
C GLY A 55 0.97 7.22 -7.96
N HIS A 56 0.67 5.92 -7.97
CA HIS A 56 1.64 4.82 -8.10
C HIS A 56 1.46 3.96 -9.35
N GLY A 57 0.54 4.33 -10.26
CA GLY A 57 0.28 3.59 -11.50
C GLY A 57 1.53 3.24 -12.31
N SER A 58 1.51 2.07 -12.92
CA SER A 58 2.59 1.59 -13.78
C SER A 58 2.66 2.37 -15.10
N ASP A 59 3.86 2.76 -15.51
CA ASP A 59 4.13 3.30 -16.85
C ASP A 59 3.91 2.23 -17.95
N ALA A 60 3.99 2.62 -19.22
CA ALA A 60 3.88 1.72 -20.39
C ALA A 60 4.89 0.54 -20.38
N ARG A 61 5.84 0.51 -19.45
CA ARG A 61 6.85 -0.53 -19.27
C ARG A 61 6.69 -1.23 -17.90
N GLY A 62 5.56 -1.09 -17.23
CA GLY A 62 5.23 -1.76 -15.97
C GLY A 62 5.91 -1.18 -14.74
N ARG A 63 6.38 0.08 -14.75
CA ARG A 63 7.14 0.66 -13.63
C ARG A 63 6.46 1.89 -13.03
N CYS A 64 6.47 1.99 -11.70
CA CYS A 64 5.99 3.17 -11.00
C CYS A 64 7.03 4.32 -11.06
N PRO A 65 6.68 5.50 -11.61
CA PRO A 65 7.60 6.64 -11.71
C PRO A 65 7.93 7.25 -10.33
N ARG A 66 7.01 7.17 -9.37
CA ARG A 66 7.15 7.73 -8.01
C ARG A 66 8.17 6.96 -7.18
N CYS A 67 8.16 5.62 -7.27
CA CYS A 67 9.11 4.76 -6.58
C CYS A 67 10.52 4.74 -7.21
N ARG A 68 10.67 5.21 -8.46
CA ARG A 68 11.93 5.18 -9.21
C ARG A 68 12.84 6.39 -8.96
N ARG A 69 12.48 7.31 -8.05
CA ARG A 69 13.34 8.45 -7.66
C ARG A 69 14.57 7.93 -6.89
N GLY A 70 15.67 7.63 -7.60
CA GLY A 70 16.96 7.19 -7.02
C GLY A 70 17.96 6.62 -8.03
N PHE A 71 19.25 6.60 -7.66
CA PHE A 71 20.40 6.23 -8.52
C PHE A 71 20.48 4.72 -8.88
N PHE A 72 19.75 3.84 -8.19
CA PHE A 72 19.80 2.39 -8.44
C PHE A 72 18.84 1.94 -9.56
N ARG A 73 19.15 2.38 -10.78
CA ARG A 73 18.32 2.22 -12.00
C ARG A 73 18.48 0.89 -12.76
N ARG A 74 18.89 -0.22 -12.13
CA ARG A 74 19.16 -1.48 -12.88
C ARG A 74 18.20 -2.66 -12.61
N ARG A 75 17.39 -2.64 -11.56
CA ARG A 75 16.43 -3.74 -11.28
C ARG A 75 14.99 -3.28 -11.46
N VAL A 76 14.21 -4.05 -12.22
CA VAL A 76 12.75 -3.92 -12.30
C VAL A 76 12.22 -4.42 -10.96
N THR A 77 11.96 -3.48 -10.04
CA THR A 77 11.36 -3.78 -8.74
C THR A 77 9.87 -3.44 -8.81
N PRO A 78 8.99 -4.24 -8.17
CA PRO A 78 7.58 -3.90 -8.09
C PRO A 78 7.39 -2.56 -7.37
N CYS A 79 6.29 -1.88 -7.66
CA CYS A 79 5.94 -0.66 -6.95
C CYS A 79 5.80 -0.95 -5.44
N ARG A 80 6.57 -0.26 -4.59
CA ARG A 80 6.60 -0.50 -3.14
C ARG A 80 5.22 -0.33 -2.50
N ALA A 81 4.42 0.64 -2.97
CA ALA A 81 3.08 0.90 -2.45
C ALA A 81 2.10 -0.24 -2.78
N TYR A 82 2.11 -0.72 -4.04
CA TYR A 82 1.29 -1.86 -4.45
C TYR A 82 1.74 -3.16 -3.78
N LEU A 83 3.05 -3.39 -3.63
CA LEU A 83 3.55 -4.56 -2.91
C LEU A 83 3.12 -4.54 -1.44
N ALA A 84 3.21 -3.40 -0.77
CA ALA A 84 2.76 -3.26 0.62
C ALA A 84 1.25 -3.50 0.76
N ALA A 85 0.44 -2.91 -0.12
CA ALA A 85 -1.00 -3.11 -0.15
C ALA A 85 -1.35 -4.59 -0.38
N GLN A 86 -0.66 -5.24 -1.31
CA GLN A 86 -0.87 -6.65 -1.61
C GLN A 86 -0.56 -7.56 -0.40
N LEU A 87 0.58 -7.34 0.25
CA LEU A 87 0.95 -8.10 1.46
C LEU A 87 -0.04 -7.89 2.60
N ALA A 88 -0.56 -6.66 2.76
CA ALA A 88 -1.53 -6.33 3.80
C ALA A 88 -2.94 -6.89 3.53
N LEU A 89 -3.35 -6.96 2.25
CA LEU A 89 -4.65 -7.51 1.85
C LEU A 89 -4.66 -9.05 1.80
N GLY A 90 -3.51 -9.70 1.93
CA GLY A 90 -3.40 -11.16 1.97
C GLY A 90 -3.58 -11.86 0.62
N GLU A 91 -3.75 -11.12 -0.47
CA GLU A 91 -3.92 -11.72 -1.81
C GLU A 91 -2.55 -12.15 -2.38
N PRO A 92 -2.33 -13.45 -2.65
CA PRO A 92 -1.11 -13.89 -3.33
C PRO A 92 -1.13 -13.41 -4.79
N VAL A 93 -0.18 -12.56 -5.18
CA VAL A 93 0.01 -12.18 -6.58
C VAL A 93 0.45 -13.40 -7.38
N PRO A 94 -0.13 -13.65 -8.56
CA PRO A 94 0.46 -14.57 -9.51
C PRO A 94 1.83 -14.02 -9.87
N ALA A 95 2.89 -14.70 -9.41
CA ALA A 95 4.26 -14.33 -9.71
C ALA A 95 4.41 -14.14 -11.23
N THR A 96 4.52 -12.89 -11.69
CA THR A 96 5.05 -12.61 -13.02
C THR A 96 6.47 -13.11 -13.03
N THR A 97 6.64 -14.32 -13.54
CA THR A 97 7.95 -14.96 -13.66
C THR A 97 8.87 -14.02 -14.44
N PRO A 98 10.04 -13.66 -13.89
CA PRO A 98 11.05 -13.03 -14.72
C PRO A 98 11.42 -14.05 -15.79
N ARG A 99 11.10 -13.76 -17.06
CA ARG A 99 11.60 -14.53 -18.20
C ARG A 99 13.12 -14.57 -18.10
N ARG A 100 13.67 -15.69 -17.62
CA ARG A 100 15.08 -16.03 -17.75
C ARG A 100 15.40 -16.01 -19.24
N ARG A 101 16.00 -14.93 -19.72
CA ARG A 101 16.71 -14.94 -21.00
C ARG A 101 17.91 -15.86 -20.79
N HIS A 102 17.75 -17.13 -21.12
CA HIS A 102 18.86 -18.00 -21.46
C HIS A 102 19.54 -17.38 -22.70
N ARG A 103 20.55 -16.53 -22.48
CA ARG A 103 21.57 -16.33 -23.51
C ARG A 103 22.52 -17.51 -23.41
N ARG A 104 22.16 -18.58 -24.13
CA ARG A 104 23.17 -19.43 -24.77
C ARG A 104 23.68 -18.65 -25.99
N ALA A 105 24.97 -18.36 -26.01
CA ALA A 105 25.82 -18.15 -27.17
C ALA A 105 27.25 -18.24 -26.60
N ALA A 106 27.94 -19.39 -26.70
CA ALA A 106 28.70 -19.80 -27.88
C ALA A 106 29.74 -18.73 -28.24
N VAL A 107 30.96 -18.84 -27.69
CA VAL A 107 32.24 -19.15 -28.36
C VAL A 107 33.19 -19.69 -27.29
#